data_AF-A0A1F8LSQ6-F1
#
_entry.id   AF-A0A1F8LSQ6-F1
#
_cell.length_a   1.000
_cell.length_b   1.000
_cell.length_c   1.000
_cell.angle_alpha   90.00
_cell.angle_beta   90.00
_cell.angle_gamma   90.00
#
_symmetry.space_group_name_H-M   'P 1'
#
loop_
_entity.id
_entity.type
_entity.pdbx_description
1 polymer ?
#
loop_
_entity_poly.entity_id
_entity_poly.type
_entity_poly.pdbx_seq_one_letter_code
_entity_poly.pdbx_strand_id
1 'polypeptide(L)'
;MSNNYTYSDKNGYLRYSDSNYLVHRRLMEKRLGRKLLKGEIIHHINGNKQDNRYENLQLLTAKEHYKIHVVPILEERKEAQITEKLTPVIASKVIIIFCLAIASFGAFVLIGGSIIPGKIDLRILGSLFIIVGLVPYYFLGVKK
;
A
#
# COMPACT_ATOMS: atom_id res chain seq x y z
N MET A 1 -7.18 -4.91 -52.50
CA MET A 1 -6.27 -4.51 -51.41
C MET A 1 -7.07 -3.62 -50.47
N SER A 2 -7.38 -4.05 -49.25
CA SER A 2 -8.10 -3.20 -48.29
C SER A 2 -7.14 -2.11 -47.79
N ASN A 3 -7.51 -0.85 -47.92
CA ASN A 3 -6.76 0.24 -47.32
C ASN A 3 -6.74 0.05 -45.79
N ASN A 4 -5.55 -0.11 -45.20
CA ASN A 4 -5.33 -0.35 -43.77
C ASN A 4 -5.45 0.93 -42.94
N TYR A 5 -6.49 1.73 -43.15
CA TYR A 5 -6.72 2.88 -42.28
C TYR A 5 -7.18 2.40 -40.91
N THR A 6 -6.58 2.96 -39.86
CA THR A 6 -6.96 2.70 -38.47
C THR A 6 -7.28 4.01 -37.76
N TYR A 7 -8.17 3.97 -36.78
CA TYR A 7 -8.51 5.10 -35.94
C TYR A 7 -8.56 4.67 -34.46
N SER A 8 -8.34 5.62 -33.55
CA SER A 8 -8.47 5.36 -32.10
C SER A 8 -9.91 5.52 -31.66
N ASP A 9 -10.44 4.55 -30.92
CA ASP A 9 -11.74 4.67 -30.28
C ASP A 9 -11.68 5.51 -28.99
N LYS A 10 -12.86 5.78 -28.40
CA LYS A 10 -13.01 6.52 -27.14
C LYS A 10 -12.26 5.88 -25.94
N ASN A 11 -11.92 4.61 -26.03
CA ASN A 11 -11.20 3.88 -24.99
C ASN A 11 -9.69 3.82 -25.27
N GLY A 12 -9.21 4.43 -26.36
CA GLY A 12 -7.81 4.47 -26.77
C GLY A 12 -7.34 3.27 -27.59
N TYR A 13 -8.24 2.39 -28.04
CA TYR A 13 -7.87 1.23 -28.86
C TYR A 13 -7.90 1.57 -30.35
N LEU A 14 -6.91 1.06 -31.08
CA LEU A 14 -6.92 1.14 -32.54
C LEU A 14 -7.90 0.14 -33.15
N ARG A 15 -8.67 0.62 -34.13
CA ARG A 15 -9.66 -0.13 -34.90
C ARG A 15 -9.45 0.08 -36.38
N TYR A 16 -9.74 -0.94 -37.18
CA TYR A 16 -9.77 -0.78 -38.63
C TYR A 16 -11.00 0.04 -39.05
N SER A 17 -10.81 0.99 -39.96
CA SER A 17 -11.91 1.86 -40.42
C SER A 17 -12.96 1.13 -41.24
N ASP A 18 -12.59 0.05 -41.91
CA ASP A 18 -13.46 -0.73 -42.80
C ASP A 18 -14.48 -1.59 -42.03
N SER A 19 -14.06 -2.15 -40.90
CA SER A 19 -14.74 -3.22 -40.19
C SER A 19 -15.02 -2.87 -38.72
N ASN A 20 -14.47 -1.75 -38.24
CA ASN A 20 -14.51 -1.35 -36.83
C ASN A 20 -13.91 -2.42 -35.89
N TYR A 21 -13.13 -3.35 -36.45
CA TYR A 21 -12.54 -4.48 -35.71
C TYR A 21 -11.26 -4.05 -35.00
N LEU A 22 -11.01 -4.57 -33.79
CA LEU A 22 -9.86 -4.21 -32.97
C LEU A 22 -8.55 -4.71 -33.58
N VAL A 23 -7.56 -3.82 -33.69
CA VAL A 23 -6.27 -4.12 -34.33
C VAL A 23 -5.50 -5.20 -33.57
N HIS A 24 -5.32 -5.05 -32.25
CA HIS A 24 -4.63 -6.08 -31.44
C HIS A 24 -5.29 -7.46 -31.54
N ARG A 25 -6.63 -7.53 -31.60
CA ARG A 25 -7.35 -8.81 -31.77
C ARG A 25 -7.03 -9.43 -33.11
N ARG A 26 -7.08 -8.67 -34.20
CA ARG A 26 -6.82 -9.20 -35.55
C ARG A 26 -5.39 -9.67 -35.69
N LEU A 27 -4.43 -8.94 -35.13
CA LEU A 27 -3.02 -9.33 -35.11
C LEU A 27 -2.83 -10.64 -34.35
N MET A 28 -3.40 -10.77 -33.15
CA MET A 28 -3.29 -12.01 -32.39
C MET A 28 -4.00 -13.19 -33.07
N GLU A 29 -5.20 -12.99 -33.63
CA GLU A 29 -5.88 -14.04 -34.42
C GLU A 29 -5.03 -14.51 -35.60
N LYS A 30 -4.37 -13.57 -36.29
CA LYS A 30 -3.44 -13.89 -37.38
C LYS A 30 -2.23 -14.68 -36.87
N ARG A 31 -1.67 -14.31 -35.71
CA ARG A 31 -0.55 -15.02 -35.08
C ARG A 31 -0.92 -16.44 -34.65
N LEU A 32 -2.15 -16.63 -34.15
CA LEU A 32 -2.66 -17.93 -33.70
C LEU A 32 -3.13 -18.83 -34.86
N GLY A 33 -3.40 -18.25 -36.04
CA GLY A 33 -4.00 -18.97 -37.16
C GLY A 33 -5.47 -19.35 -36.94
N ARG A 34 -6.12 -18.80 -35.90
CA ARG A 34 -7.53 -19.05 -35.57
C ARG A 34 -8.17 -17.81 -34.93
N LYS A 35 -9.50 -17.82 -34.85
CA LYS A 35 -10.25 -16.82 -34.08
C LYS A 35 -10.00 -16.96 -32.57
N LEU A 36 -10.09 -15.83 -31.86
CA LEU A 36 -10.04 -15.84 -30.40
C LEU A 36 -11.27 -16.56 -29.85
N LEU A 37 -11.07 -17.43 -28.88
CA LEU A 37 -12.14 -18.15 -28.20
C LEU A 37 -12.85 -17.23 -27.20
N LYS A 38 -14.05 -17.66 -26.80
CA LYS A 38 -14.79 -16.97 -25.74
C LYS A 38 -13.99 -17.03 -24.43
N GLY A 39 -13.71 -15.87 -23.85
CA GLY A 39 -12.94 -15.74 -22.60
C GLY A 39 -11.44 -15.50 -22.79
N GLU A 40 -10.94 -15.55 -24.04
CA GLU A 40 -9.59 -15.09 -24.37
C GLU A 40 -9.56 -13.56 -24.49
N ILE A 41 -8.67 -12.94 -23.71
CA ILE A 41 -8.45 -11.50 -23.62
C ILE A 41 -7.01 -11.22 -24.04
N ILE A 42 -6.80 -10.12 -24.73
CA ILE A 42 -5.46 -9.64 -25.06
C ILE A 42 -5.10 -8.53 -24.10
N HIS A 43 -3.97 -8.70 -23.43
CA HIS A 43 -3.40 -7.75 -22.50
C HIS A 43 -2.22 -7.03 -23.16
N HIS A 44 -2.19 -5.70 -23.03
CA HIS A 44 -1.04 -4.88 -23.39
C HIS A 44 -0.08 -4.81 -22.20
N ILE A 45 1.09 -5.43 -22.33
CA ILE A 45 2.07 -5.58 -21.23
C ILE A 45 2.55 -4.21 -20.72
N ASN A 46 2.83 -3.27 -21.63
CA ASN A 46 3.24 -1.91 -21.27
C ASN A 46 2.08 -0.96 -20.95
N GLY A 47 0.82 -1.43 -21.00
CA GLY A 47 -0.38 -0.60 -20.80
C GLY A 47 -0.73 0.37 -21.94
N ASN A 48 0.12 0.52 -22.96
CA ASN A 48 -0.15 1.36 -24.12
C ASN A 48 -1.01 0.61 -25.15
N LYS A 49 -2.30 0.99 -25.21
CA LYS A 49 -3.31 0.40 -26.11
C LYS A 49 -3.05 0.60 -27.61
N GLN A 50 -2.16 1.54 -27.96
CA GLN A 50 -1.77 1.81 -29.35
C GLN A 50 -0.54 1.01 -29.78
N ASP A 51 0.25 0.49 -28.85
CA ASP A 51 1.40 -0.38 -29.14
C ASP A 51 0.92 -1.82 -29.38
N ASN A 52 0.63 -2.13 -30.63
CA ASN A 52 0.08 -3.43 -31.04
C ASN A 52 1.16 -4.40 -31.55
N ARG A 53 2.43 -4.16 -31.23
CA ARG A 53 3.52 -5.08 -31.57
C ARG A 53 3.36 -6.41 -30.83
N TYR A 54 3.74 -7.53 -31.45
CA TYR A 54 3.48 -8.87 -30.90
C TYR A 54 4.17 -9.13 -29.57
N GLU A 55 5.30 -8.47 -29.32
CA GLU A 55 6.03 -8.53 -28.04
C GLU A 55 5.24 -7.88 -26.90
N ASN A 56 4.40 -6.88 -27.21
CA ASN A 56 3.62 -6.14 -26.23
C ASN A 56 2.23 -6.73 -25.98
N LEU A 57 1.82 -7.74 -26.76
CA LEU A 57 0.50 -8.36 -26.66
C LEU A 57 0.62 -9.75 -26.03
N GLN A 58 -0.14 -9.98 -24.96
CA GLN A 58 -0.23 -11.26 -24.29
C GLN A 58 -1.67 -11.80 -24.35
N LEU A 59 -1.83 -13.06 -24.76
CA LEU A 59 -3.11 -13.76 -24.70
C LEU A 59 -3.31 -14.33 -23.30
N LEU A 60 -4.42 -14.00 -22.66
CA LEU A 60 -4.75 -14.42 -21.29
C LEU A 60 -6.21 -14.87 -21.21
N THR A 61 -6.50 -15.71 -20.23
CA THR A 61 -7.87 -15.96 -19.79
C THR A 61 -8.41 -14.79 -18.96
N ALA A 62 -9.73 -14.68 -18.83
CA ALA A 62 -10.35 -13.71 -17.93
C ALA A 62 -9.83 -13.79 -16.48
N LYS A 63 -9.55 -15.01 -15.99
CA LYS A 63 -8.99 -15.24 -14.64
C LYS A 63 -7.57 -14.72 -14.52
N GLU A 64 -6.73 -14.91 -15.53
CA GLU A 64 -5.35 -14.40 -15.53
C GLU A 64 -5.32 -12.89 -15.67
N HIS A 65 -6.15 -12.32 -16.55
CA HIS A 65 -6.29 -10.87 -16.68
C HIS A 65 -6.74 -10.22 -15.35
N TYR A 66 -7.67 -10.85 -14.63
CA TYR A 66 -8.07 -10.42 -13.29
C TYR A 66 -6.90 -10.44 -12.30
N LYS A 67 -6.06 -11.47 -12.32
CA LYS A 67 -4.88 -11.57 -11.46
C LYS A 67 -3.87 -10.46 -11.71
N ILE A 68 -3.72 -10.01 -12.95
CA ILE A 68 -2.77 -8.93 -13.28
C ILE A 68 -3.27 -7.57 -12.76
N HIS A 69 -4.55 -7.24 -12.96
CA HIS A 69 -5.05 -5.89 -12.64
C HIS A 69 -5.68 -5.76 -11.26
N VAL A 70 -6.39 -6.78 -10.78
CA VAL A 70 -7.24 -6.64 -9.59
C VAL A 70 -6.53 -7.12 -8.34
N VAL A 71 -5.77 -8.22 -8.41
CA VAL A 71 -5.12 -8.78 -7.22
C VAL A 71 -4.13 -7.80 -6.58
N PRO A 72 -3.22 -7.12 -7.31
CA PRO A 72 -2.30 -6.17 -6.69
C PRO A 72 -3.02 -5.06 -5.93
N ILE A 73 -4.07 -4.49 -6.53
CA ILE A 73 -4.90 -3.45 -5.91
C ILE A 73 -5.55 -3.96 -4.61
N LEU A 74 -6.00 -5.21 -4.58
CA LEU A 74 -6.61 -5.80 -3.39
C LEU A 74 -5.60 -6.06 -2.29
N GLU A 75 -4.38 -6.51 -2.63
CA GLU A 75 -3.33 -6.72 -1.65
C GLU A 75 -2.86 -5.38 -1.05
N GLU A 76 -2.62 -4.35 -1.89
CA GLU A 76 -2.30 -3.00 -1.42
C GLU A 76 -3.38 -2.45 -0.47
N ARG A 77 -4.67 -2.65 -0.78
CA ARG A 77 -5.78 -2.24 0.08
C ARG A 77 -5.79 -2.98 1.42
N LYS A 78 -5.49 -4.28 1.42
CA LYS A 78 -5.42 -5.07 2.66
C LYS A 78 -4.25 -4.60 3.52
N GLU A 79 -3.08 -4.39 2.94
CA GLU A 79 -1.90 -3.88 3.65
C GLU A 79 -2.17 -2.49 4.24
N ALA A 80 -2.80 -1.59 3.49
CA ALA A 80 -3.21 -0.28 3.98
C ALA A 80 -4.19 -0.41 5.16
N GLN A 81 -5.19 -1.29 5.06
CA GLN A 81 -6.17 -1.50 6.13
C GLN A 81 -5.55 -2.13 7.39
N ILE A 82 -4.61 -3.06 7.23
CA ILE A 82 -3.86 -3.64 8.35
C ILE A 82 -3.03 -2.53 9.03
N THR A 83 -2.35 -1.71 8.23
CA THR A 83 -1.52 -0.60 8.74
C THR A 83 -2.36 0.44 9.48
N GLU A 84 -3.49 0.85 8.91
CA GLU A 84 -4.44 1.78 9.56
C GLU A 84 -4.91 1.26 10.92
N LYS A 85 -5.24 -0.03 11.02
CA LYS A 85 -5.67 -0.64 12.29
C LYS A 85 -4.53 -0.86 13.28
N LEU A 86 -3.31 -1.12 12.79
CA LEU A 86 -2.17 -1.47 13.62
C LEU A 86 -1.41 -0.23 14.14
N THR A 87 -1.37 0.86 13.38
CA THR A 87 -0.69 2.11 13.75
C THR A 87 -1.14 2.68 15.11
N PRO A 88 -2.44 2.80 15.47
CA PRO A 88 -2.83 3.30 16.80
C PRO A 88 -2.43 2.33 17.92
N VAL A 89 -2.42 1.01 17.67
CA VAL A 89 -2.03 -0.01 18.65
C VAL A 89 -0.53 0.07 18.93
N ILE A 90 0.30 0.15 17.88
CA ILE A 90 1.75 0.30 18.03
C ILE A 90 2.07 1.64 18.71
N ALA A 91 1.46 2.74 18.27
CA ALA A 91 1.67 4.06 18.87
C ALA A 91 1.37 4.04 20.37
N SER A 92 0.25 3.43 20.77
CA SER A 92 -0.12 3.28 22.18
C SER A 92 0.92 2.45 22.96
N LYS A 93 1.41 1.34 22.39
CA LYS A 93 2.45 0.52 23.03
C LYS A 93 3.79 1.26 23.18
N VAL A 94 4.20 2.02 22.16
CA VAL A 94 5.44 2.82 22.20
C VAL A 94 5.34 3.91 23.27
N ILE A 95 4.20 4.61 23.34
CA ILE A 95 3.96 5.64 24.37
C ILE A 95 4.02 5.01 25.76
N ILE A 96 3.41 3.83 25.97
CA ILE A 96 3.46 3.12 27.25
C ILE A 96 4.90 2.78 27.65
N ILE A 97 5.72 2.24 26.74
CA ILE A 97 7.12 1.91 27.02
C ILE A 97 7.91 3.17 27.40
N PHE A 98 7.68 4.27 26.67
CA PHE A 98 8.32 5.55 26.95
C PHE A 98 7.94 6.12 28.32
N CYS A 99 6.65 6.07 28.67
CA CYS A 99 6.16 6.48 30.00
C CYS A 99 6.80 5.67 31.13
N LEU A 100 6.92 4.35 30.96
CA LEU A 100 7.59 3.48 31.93
C LEU A 100 9.08 3.83 32.08
N ALA A 101 9.78 4.09 30.97
CA ALA A 101 11.18 4.49 30.99
C ALA A 101 11.39 5.83 31.72
N ILE A 102 10.52 6.82 31.49
CA ILE A 102 10.55 8.11 32.20
C ILE A 102 10.32 7.91 33.71
N ALA A 103 9.33 7.10 34.08
CA ALA A 103 9.03 6.84 35.49
C ALA A 103 10.20 6.13 36.20
N SER A 104 10.82 5.13 35.55
CA SER A 104 12.01 4.45 36.07
C SER A 104 13.21 5.40 36.22
N PHE A 105 13.41 6.33 35.28
CA PHE A 105 14.45 7.35 35.38
C PHE A 105 14.20 8.33 36.54
N GLY A 106 12.96 8.79 36.72
CA GLY A 106 12.57 9.63 37.85
C GLY A 106 12.83 8.94 39.21
N ALA A 107 12.53 7.66 39.32
CA ALA A 107 12.83 6.85 40.51
C ALA A 107 14.34 6.74 40.78
N PHE A 108 15.16 6.55 39.75
CA PHE A 108 16.61 6.52 39.87
C PHE A 108 17.17 7.86 40.39
N VAL A 109 16.69 8.99 39.85
CA VAL A 109 17.09 10.34 40.29
C VAL A 109 16.70 10.60 41.76
N LEU A 110 15.53 10.13 42.21
CA LEU A 110 15.12 10.24 43.61
C LEU A 110 16.06 9.50 44.57
N ILE A 111 16.45 8.28 44.22
CA ILE A 111 17.34 7.45 45.04
C ILE A 111 18.76 8.06 45.05
N GLY A 112 19.29 8.42 43.89
CA GLY A 112 20.65 8.97 43.74
C GLY A 112 20.81 10.42 44.21
N GLY A 113 19.75 11.24 44.17
CA GLY A 113 19.76 12.64 44.61
C GLY A 113 19.97 12.83 46.12
N SER A 114 19.89 11.76 46.91
CA SER A 114 20.25 11.78 48.33
C SER A 114 21.76 11.79 48.59
N ILE A 115 22.59 11.61 47.55
CA ILE A 115 24.06 11.48 47.66
C ILE A 115 24.78 12.80 47.30
N ILE A 116 24.16 13.70 46.53
CA ILE A 116 24.82 14.90 45.97
C ILE A 116 24.17 16.17 46.54
N PRO A 117 24.85 16.94 47.40
CA PRO A 117 24.33 18.22 47.89
C PRO A 117 24.43 19.31 46.81
N GLY A 118 23.33 20.01 46.50
CA GLY A 118 23.29 21.06 45.46
C GLY A 118 22.06 22.00 45.56
N LYS A 119 22.04 23.09 44.78
CA LYS A 119 21.04 24.19 44.86
C LYS A 119 19.63 23.86 44.36
N ILE A 120 19.45 22.76 43.64
CA ILE A 120 18.14 22.26 43.16
C ILE A 120 17.89 20.95 43.88
N ASP A 121 16.75 20.81 44.55
CA ASP A 121 16.37 19.56 45.18
C ASP A 121 16.05 18.53 44.10
N LEU A 122 17.02 17.64 43.83
CA LEU A 122 16.88 16.55 42.85
C LEU A 122 15.67 15.65 43.15
N ARG A 123 15.14 15.67 44.38
CA ARG A 123 13.91 14.94 44.72
C ARG A 123 12.67 15.56 44.09
N ILE A 124 12.57 16.90 44.10
CA ILE A 124 11.47 17.61 43.42
C ILE A 124 11.50 17.31 41.92
N LEU A 125 12.69 17.28 41.33
CA LEU A 125 12.87 16.96 39.91
C LEU A 125 12.46 15.51 39.59
N GLY A 126 12.89 14.54 40.41
CA GLY A 126 12.51 13.13 40.22
C GLY A 126 11.01 12.87 40.42
N SER A 127 10.36 13.53 41.39
CA SER A 127 8.90 13.46 41.58
C SER A 127 8.12 14.01 40.38
N LEU A 128 8.61 15.08 39.75
CA LEU A 128 8.00 15.65 38.55
C LEU A 128 8.04 14.67 37.36
N PHE A 129 9.18 14.00 37.13
CA PHE A 129 9.30 12.98 36.08
C PHE A 129 8.36 11.79 36.29
N ILE A 130 8.16 11.34 37.53
CA ILE A 130 7.22 10.26 37.85
C ILE A 130 5.78 10.66 37.50
N ILE A 131 5.35 11.87 37.89
CA ILE A 131 3.99 12.35 37.60
C ILE A 131 3.78 12.46 36.09
N VAL A 132 4.75 13.03 35.36
CA VAL A 132 4.69 13.19 33.90
C VAL A 132 4.67 11.84 33.17
N GLY A 133 5.31 10.80 33.71
CA GLY A 133 5.24 9.44 33.15
C GLY A 133 3.95 8.68 33.50
N LEU A 134 3.47 8.80 34.74
CA LEU A 134 2.31 8.02 35.23
C LEU A 134 0.97 8.55 34.75
N VAL A 135 0.80 9.88 34.61
CA VAL A 135 -0.48 10.47 34.20
C VAL A 135 -0.90 10.02 32.79
N PRO A 136 -0.07 10.12 31.74
CA PRO A 136 -0.41 9.62 30.41
C PRO A 136 -0.58 8.09 30.37
N TYR A 137 0.18 7.34 31.17
CA TYR A 137 0.03 5.88 31.31
C TYR A 137 -1.37 5.51 31.83
N TYR A 138 -1.88 6.22 32.84
CA TYR A 138 -3.20 5.94 33.40
C TYR A 138 -4.33 6.21 32.38
N PHE A 139 -4.25 7.30 31.62
CA PHE A 139 -5.25 7.63 30.60
C PHE A 139 -5.21 6.68 29.38
N LEU A 140 -4.05 6.13 29.03
CA LEU A 140 -3.90 5.21 27.90
C LEU A 140 -4.09 3.73 28.26
N GLY A 141 -3.82 3.33 29.51
CA GLY A 141 -3.87 1.94 29.98
C GLY A 141 -5.24 1.47 30.49
N VAL A 142 -6.16 2.39 30.82
CA VAL A 142 -7.46 2.05 31.44
C VAL A 142 -8.60 1.87 30.43
N LYS A 143 -8.45 2.33 29.18
CA LYS A 143 -9.43 2.04 28.12
C LYS A 143 -9.19 0.64 27.54
N LYS A 144 -9.71 -0.38 28.22
CA LYS A 144 -10.05 -1.68 27.62
C LYS A 144 -11.47 -1.63 27.08
#